data_AF-A0A7X1MCS0-F1
#
_entry.id   AF-A0A7X1MCS0-F1
#
_cell.length_a   1.000
_cell.length_b   1.000
_cell.length_c   1.000
_cell.angle_alpha   90.00
_cell.angle_beta   90.00
_cell.angle_gamma   90.00
#
_symmetry.space_group_name_H-M   'P 1'
#
loop_
_entity.id
_entity.type
_entity.pdbx_description
1 polymer ?
#
loop_
_entity_poly.entity_id
_entity_poly.type
_entity_poly.pdbx_seq_one_letter_code
_entity_poly.pdbx_strand_id
1 'polypeptide(L)'
;MNDTQGSGLSRRTVIQAAGAAAAAYSLIGTTAGTARADDRPEAADRLVVHSVPGALPINTSYVVKARTPGGQWKPVPVLRATTKTINEKTGGGIVRPTSVANVDFTGTVEIEVKSAKGAIGSARIRPLSYDIPHEVSGDTITFSLSEPRNLSIEIDGDIYGNLQLHANPIEKTRPEADDPDVLYYGPGLHTPTGGVVKVPSGKTVYLAGGAVLKARVEFVKVENARLLGRGIIWDSDAATLVQYSKNIEIDGILVLNPKSGYSCTIGQSKQVTVRNLHSYSSGQWGDGIDVFSSEDVLIEGVWMRNSDDCIAIYAHRWDYYGDCRNVTVRDSTLWADIAHPVNMGTHGNPEKPETIENIVFSNIDILQHREPQVLYQGCFALNPGDSNLIRGVRIQDVRVEDFTWGQLFNMRVMANRYNASPGRGIHDVYVRDLTYNGKNEHMPIMVGYDADRAVKNVTFQNLAINGTVIHQKMRKPGWYLMTDMVPMFANEHVKDLRFLDAATEAGTATPEITSATAATATARQVFNHLVTATQLPRSYDAEGLPPGLTVDKATGLISGTPQVPGSYEVTVSATNGLGTATKSLTLTVQHP
;
A
#
# COMPACT_ATOMS: atom_id res chain seq x y z
N MET A 1 38.48 11.66 79.46
CA MET A 1 39.12 10.65 78.59
C MET A 1 38.14 10.30 77.47
N ASN A 2 38.27 10.89 76.29
CA ASN A 2 37.75 12.22 75.94
C ASN A 2 36.55 11.95 75.02
N ASP A 3 35.33 12.25 75.47
CA ASP A 3 34.59 13.51 75.21
C ASP A 3 33.92 13.48 73.83
N THR A 4 32.63 13.74 73.64
CA THR A 4 31.60 14.29 74.54
C THR A 4 30.24 14.26 73.84
N GLN A 5 29.19 13.93 74.62
CA GLN A 5 27.88 14.61 74.70
C GLN A 5 26.96 14.65 73.46
N GLY A 6 25.64 14.49 73.53
CA GLY A 6 24.74 14.43 74.69
C GLY A 6 23.44 15.21 74.40
N SER A 7 22.30 14.52 74.59
CA SER A 7 20.97 15.01 74.99
C SER A 7 20.12 15.96 74.11
N GLY A 8 18.81 15.64 74.00
CA GLY A 8 17.75 16.63 74.29
C GLY A 8 16.64 16.90 73.26
N LEU A 9 15.60 16.08 73.28
CA LEU A 9 14.13 16.34 73.12
C LEU A 9 13.57 17.64 72.46
N SER A 10 12.63 17.42 71.52
CA SER A 10 11.21 17.92 71.49
C SER A 10 10.71 18.85 70.35
N ARG A 11 9.55 18.43 69.81
CA ARG A 11 8.33 19.14 69.31
C ARG A 11 8.39 20.24 68.21
N ARG A 12 7.33 20.17 67.36
CA ARG A 12 6.74 21.13 66.37
C ARG A 12 7.08 20.82 64.90
N THR A 13 6.21 20.88 63.89
CA THR A 13 4.76 21.11 63.70
C THR A 13 4.44 20.82 62.20
N VAL A 14 3.34 20.09 61.92
CA VAL A 14 2.25 20.21 60.88
C VAL A 14 2.55 21.05 59.59
N ILE A 15 2.22 20.68 58.33
CA ILE A 15 0.93 20.68 57.55
C ILE A 15 1.31 20.22 56.10
N GLN A 16 0.72 19.20 55.44
CA GLN A 16 -0.59 19.04 54.76
C GLN A 16 -0.75 19.71 53.36
N ALA A 17 -1.52 19.01 52.50
CA ALA A 17 -2.09 19.34 51.17
C ALA A 17 -1.19 19.05 49.94
N ALA A 18 -1.66 18.57 48.79
CA ALA A 18 -2.92 18.03 48.23
C ALA A 18 -2.53 17.53 46.81
N GLY A 19 -3.20 16.64 46.08
CA GLY A 19 -4.42 15.89 46.21
C GLY A 19 -4.50 15.01 44.95
N ALA A 20 -4.84 13.74 45.12
CA ALA A 20 -5.15 12.83 44.03
C ALA A 20 -6.66 12.91 43.74
N ALA A 21 -7.04 13.30 42.53
CA ALA A 21 -8.41 13.22 42.04
C ALA A 21 -8.51 12.07 41.05
N ALA A 22 -8.97 10.91 41.54
CA ALA A 22 -9.53 9.86 40.74
C ALA A 22 -10.99 10.25 40.41
N ALA A 23 -11.28 10.51 39.13
CA ALA A 23 -12.65 10.73 38.68
C ALA A 23 -13.29 9.37 38.36
N ALA A 24 -14.03 8.83 39.32
CA ALA A 24 -15.04 7.81 39.07
C ALA A 24 -16.29 8.51 38.50
N TYR A 25 -16.67 8.19 37.27
CA TYR A 25 -17.97 8.60 36.73
C TYR A 25 -19.02 7.53 37.04
N SER A 26 -20.03 7.96 37.78
CA SER A 26 -21.18 7.17 38.20
C SER A 26 -22.16 6.93 37.05
N LEU A 27 -22.70 5.71 36.97
CA LEU A 27 -23.92 5.40 36.23
C LEU A 27 -25.12 6.11 36.89
N ILE A 28 -25.80 6.99 36.16
CA ILE A 28 -27.24 7.22 36.29
C ILE A 28 -27.80 7.41 34.88
N GLY A 29 -28.82 6.63 34.53
CA GLY A 29 -29.46 6.64 33.22
C GLY A 29 -30.59 7.66 33.05
N THR A 30 -31.21 7.59 31.86
CA THR A 30 -32.33 8.38 31.30
C THR A 30 -31.86 9.70 30.65
N THR A 31 -32.17 10.07 29.41
CA THR A 31 -33.19 9.67 28.41
C THR A 31 -32.63 9.84 26.99
N ALA A 32 -33.14 9.06 26.04
CA ALA A 32 -32.79 9.09 24.63
C ALA A 32 -32.99 10.47 23.98
N GLY A 33 -31.94 10.97 23.33
CA GLY A 33 -31.96 12.09 22.39
C GLY A 33 -31.03 11.76 21.24
N THR A 34 -31.54 11.79 20.02
CA THR A 34 -30.81 11.51 18.77
C THR A 34 -29.74 12.56 18.54
N ALA A 35 -28.48 12.26 18.86
CA ALA A 35 -27.34 13.08 18.49
C ALA A 35 -26.85 12.68 17.09
N ARG A 36 -26.82 13.66 16.19
CA ARG A 36 -26.22 13.58 14.85
C ARG A 36 -24.73 13.24 14.96
N ALA A 37 -24.21 12.57 13.94
CA ALA A 37 -22.78 12.47 13.71
C ALA A 37 -22.25 13.87 13.37
N ASP A 38 -21.67 14.58 14.35
CA ASP A 38 -20.73 15.69 14.12
C ASP A 38 -19.98 16.16 15.38
N ASP A 39 -20.31 15.71 16.60
CA ASP A 39 -19.60 16.15 17.81
C ASP A 39 -18.46 15.20 18.23
N ARG A 40 -17.43 15.03 17.37
CA ARG A 40 -16.08 14.69 17.87
C ARG A 40 -15.32 16.01 17.99
N PRO A 41 -14.65 16.32 19.11
CA PRO A 41 -13.75 17.47 19.15
C PRO A 41 -12.74 17.32 18.00
N GLU A 42 -12.67 18.30 17.10
CA GLU A 42 -11.65 18.34 16.05
C GLU A 42 -10.29 18.09 16.70
N ALA A 43 -9.57 17.08 16.21
CA ALA A 43 -8.25 16.79 16.72
C ALA A 43 -7.39 18.04 16.49
N ALA A 44 -6.88 18.63 17.57
CA ALA A 44 -6.07 19.85 17.50
C ALA A 44 -4.94 19.70 16.48
N ASP A 45 -4.68 20.77 15.72
CA ASP A 45 -3.59 20.81 14.74
C ASP A 45 -2.26 20.46 15.42
N ARG A 46 -1.59 19.44 14.91
CA ARG A 46 -0.31 18.98 15.45
C ARG A 46 0.61 18.61 14.30
N LEU A 47 1.84 19.11 14.36
CA LEU A 47 2.92 18.81 13.41
C LEU A 47 4.14 18.24 14.13
N VAL A 48 4.61 17.09 13.66
CA VAL A 48 5.85 16.44 14.05
C VAL A 48 6.80 16.40 12.85
N VAL A 49 8.01 16.91 13.05
CA VAL A 49 9.11 16.79 12.09
C VAL A 49 10.23 16.04 12.79
N HIS A 50 10.67 14.93 12.19
CA HIS A 50 11.72 14.09 12.77
C HIS A 50 13.10 14.60 12.32
N SER A 51 14.02 14.71 13.27
CA SER A 51 15.43 14.96 12.94
C SER A 51 16.03 13.75 12.23
N VAL A 52 16.96 13.95 11.31
CA VAL A 52 17.65 12.84 10.63
C VAL A 52 19.15 12.86 10.98
N PRO A 53 19.80 11.71 11.25
CA PRO A 53 21.22 11.66 11.54
C PRO A 53 22.07 12.25 10.42
N GLY A 54 23.11 13.02 10.76
CA GLY A 54 23.96 13.70 9.77
C GLY A 54 24.73 12.80 8.80
N ALA A 55 24.75 11.49 9.03
CA ALA A 55 25.35 10.51 8.12
C ALA A 55 24.50 10.26 6.86
N LEU A 56 23.20 10.61 6.86
CA LEU A 56 22.35 10.41 5.69
C LEU A 56 22.59 11.48 4.65
N PRO A 57 22.70 11.10 3.36
CA PRO A 57 22.81 12.08 2.29
C PRO A 57 21.56 12.98 2.21
N ILE A 58 21.78 14.29 2.30
CA ILE A 58 20.76 15.33 2.08
C ILE A 58 20.76 15.73 0.61
N ASN A 59 19.58 16.08 0.08
CA ASN A 59 19.44 16.70 -1.24
C ASN A 59 19.13 18.19 -1.08
N THR A 60 19.84 19.05 -1.81
CA THR A 60 19.73 20.51 -1.73
C THR A 60 18.92 21.11 -2.87
N SER A 61 18.29 20.29 -3.72
CA SER A 61 17.40 20.77 -4.78
C SER A 61 16.19 21.55 -4.25
N TYR A 62 15.79 21.30 -3.01
CA TYR A 62 14.67 21.97 -2.35
C TYR A 62 14.99 22.33 -0.91
N VAL A 63 14.37 23.41 -0.42
CA VAL A 63 14.27 23.73 1.00
C VAL A 63 12.80 23.62 1.38
N VAL A 64 12.48 22.77 2.35
CA VAL A 64 11.09 22.50 2.76
C VAL A 64 10.87 22.98 4.18
N LYS A 65 9.73 23.63 4.43
CA LYS A 65 9.25 23.97 5.78
C LYS A 65 7.79 23.57 5.94
N ALA A 66 7.41 23.32 7.18
CA ALA A 66 6.03 23.03 7.56
C ALA A 66 5.65 23.74 8.86
N ARG A 67 4.36 24.09 9.01
CA ARG A 67 3.79 24.60 10.26
C ARG A 67 2.32 24.22 10.41
N THR A 68 1.81 24.22 11.63
CA THR A 68 0.35 24.34 11.84
C THR A 68 -0.10 25.76 11.48
N PRO A 69 -1.37 25.98 11.12
CA PRO A 69 -1.90 27.32 10.86
C PRO A 69 -1.54 28.33 11.96
N GLY A 70 -1.01 29.49 11.56
CA GLY A 70 -0.54 30.54 12.48
C GLY A 70 0.70 30.18 13.33
N GLY A 71 1.25 28.97 13.18
CA GLY A 71 2.43 28.51 13.90
C GLY A 71 3.76 29.02 13.34
N GLN A 72 4.86 28.59 13.96
CA GLN A 72 6.22 28.86 13.48
C GLN A 72 6.62 27.83 12.41
N TRP A 73 7.25 28.31 11.34
CA TRP A 73 7.82 27.46 10.30
C TRP A 73 8.97 26.59 10.85
N LYS A 74 8.82 25.27 10.72
CA LYS A 74 9.85 24.30 11.07
C LYS A 74 10.53 23.78 9.80
N PRO A 75 11.87 23.73 9.73
CA PRO A 75 12.56 23.12 8.60
C PRO A 75 12.29 21.62 8.57
N VAL A 76 12.04 21.08 7.38
CA VAL A 76 11.85 19.65 7.14
C VAL A 76 13.08 19.11 6.40
N PRO A 77 13.76 18.07 6.93
CA PRO A 77 14.90 17.46 6.25
C PRO A 77 14.52 16.92 4.87
N VAL A 78 15.34 17.22 3.86
CA VAL A 78 15.19 16.71 2.49
C VAL A 78 16.27 15.68 2.21
N LEU A 79 15.89 14.41 2.21
CA LEU A 79 16.77 13.28 2.04
C LEU A 79 17.01 12.99 0.56
N ARG A 80 18.22 12.51 0.24
CA ARG A 80 18.56 12.07 -1.11
C ARG A 80 18.24 10.59 -1.28
N ALA A 81 17.19 10.31 -2.03
CA ALA A 81 16.92 9.00 -2.59
C ALA A 81 17.55 8.86 -3.99
N THR A 82 17.66 7.63 -4.47
CA THR A 82 18.10 7.31 -5.83
C THR A 82 17.04 6.52 -6.57
N THR A 83 16.84 6.89 -7.83
CA THR A 83 15.94 6.25 -8.78
C THR A 83 16.74 5.77 -9.97
N LYS A 84 16.15 4.96 -10.85
CA LYS A 84 16.87 4.44 -12.01
C LYS A 84 15.97 4.42 -13.22
N THR A 85 16.52 4.89 -14.33
CA THR A 85 15.95 4.71 -15.67
C THR A 85 16.86 3.79 -16.47
N ILE A 86 16.45 3.39 -17.66
CA ILE A 86 17.30 2.63 -18.59
C ILE A 86 17.57 3.45 -19.86
N ASN A 87 18.76 3.31 -20.41
CA ASN A 87 19.05 3.75 -21.76
C ASN A 87 18.37 2.80 -22.75
N GLU A 88 17.48 3.34 -23.58
CA GLU A 88 16.67 2.55 -24.51
C GLU A 88 17.45 1.85 -25.63
N LYS A 89 18.69 2.29 -25.91
CA LYS A 89 19.53 1.71 -26.96
C LYS A 89 20.46 0.62 -26.42
N THR A 90 20.96 0.78 -25.20
CA THR A 90 21.97 -0.11 -24.63
C THR A 90 21.44 -1.02 -23.52
N GLY A 91 20.28 -0.71 -22.95
CA GLY A 91 19.76 -1.37 -21.74
C GLY A 91 20.50 -0.97 -20.45
N GLY A 92 21.50 -0.09 -20.54
CA GLY A 92 22.28 0.34 -19.39
C GLY A 92 21.46 1.17 -18.41
N GLY A 93 21.57 0.89 -17.12
CA GLY A 93 20.90 1.65 -16.06
C GLY A 93 21.49 3.05 -15.89
N ILE A 94 20.63 4.05 -15.72
CA ILE A 94 20.96 5.45 -15.43
C ILE A 94 20.36 5.79 -14.07
N VAL A 95 21.21 5.84 -13.05
CA VAL A 95 20.82 6.22 -11.68
C VAL A 95 20.70 7.74 -11.59
N ARG A 96 19.64 8.23 -10.95
CA ARG A 96 19.34 9.65 -10.78
C ARG A 96 19.06 9.95 -9.31
N PRO A 97 19.53 11.08 -8.76
CA PRO A 97 19.11 11.51 -7.43
C PRO A 97 17.69 12.09 -7.48
N THR A 98 16.94 11.90 -6.40
CA THR A 98 15.65 12.57 -6.16
C THR A 98 15.56 13.05 -4.71
N SER A 99 14.48 13.74 -4.33
CA SER A 99 14.33 14.39 -3.03
C SER A 99 13.15 13.81 -2.27
N VAL A 100 13.35 13.39 -1.01
CA VAL A 100 12.29 12.82 -0.16
C VAL A 100 12.23 13.59 1.16
N ALA A 101 11.05 14.01 1.59
CA ALA A 101 10.81 14.68 2.85
C ALA A 101 9.60 14.08 3.56
N ASN A 102 9.64 13.99 4.89
CA ASN A 102 8.56 13.40 5.69
C ASN A 102 8.14 14.35 6.82
N VAL A 103 6.84 14.42 7.06
CA VAL A 103 6.23 15.06 8.23
C VAL A 103 5.10 14.18 8.74
N ASP A 104 4.76 14.26 10.04
CA ASP A 104 3.56 13.63 10.56
C ASP A 104 2.63 14.70 11.13
N PHE A 105 1.33 14.58 10.88
CA PHE A 105 0.39 15.57 11.39
C PHE A 105 -1.03 15.03 11.67
N THR A 106 -1.78 15.83 12.44
CA THR A 106 -3.24 15.75 12.58
C THR A 106 -3.81 17.15 12.40
N GLY A 107 -5.05 17.26 11.93
CA GLY A 107 -5.66 18.55 11.61
C GLY A 107 -5.07 19.11 10.31
N THR A 108 -4.71 20.40 10.31
CA THR A 108 -4.16 21.10 9.14
C THR A 108 -2.66 21.39 9.29
N VAL A 109 -1.93 21.29 8.19
CA VAL A 109 -0.54 21.73 8.07
C VAL A 109 -0.36 22.60 6.81
N GLU A 110 0.41 23.67 6.93
CA GLU A 110 0.87 24.49 5.82
C GLU A 110 2.29 24.08 5.43
N ILE A 111 2.56 23.96 4.14
CA ILE A 111 3.84 23.53 3.56
C ILE A 111 4.39 24.63 2.67
N GLU A 112 5.70 24.91 2.80
CA GLU A 112 6.47 25.79 1.93
C GLU A 112 7.60 24.97 1.28
N VAL A 113 7.65 24.96 -0.05
CA VAL A 113 8.69 24.29 -0.84
C VAL A 113 9.40 25.32 -1.70
N LYS A 114 10.65 25.62 -1.37
CA LYS A 114 11.50 26.53 -2.14
C LYS A 114 12.43 25.75 -3.07
N SER A 115 12.41 26.07 -4.35
CA SER A 115 13.27 25.48 -5.38
C SER A 115 14.67 26.11 -5.39
N ALA A 116 15.71 25.28 -5.39
CA ALA A 116 17.09 25.76 -5.60
C ALA A 116 17.38 26.14 -7.06
N LYS A 117 16.51 25.76 -8.00
CA LYS A 117 16.66 26.11 -9.44
C LYS A 117 16.29 27.57 -9.72
N GLY A 118 15.69 28.28 -8.75
CA GLY A 118 15.22 29.66 -8.90
C GLY A 118 13.73 29.71 -9.23
N ALA A 119 13.34 30.75 -9.98
CA ALA A 119 11.94 31.03 -10.28
C ALA A 119 11.24 29.84 -10.97
N ILE A 120 10.02 29.57 -10.53
CA ILE A 120 9.20 28.44 -10.96
C ILE A 120 8.30 28.91 -12.11
N GLY A 121 8.41 28.26 -13.27
CA GLY A 121 7.53 28.52 -14.41
C GLY A 121 6.21 27.77 -14.31
N SER A 122 6.25 26.52 -13.86
CA SER A 122 5.07 25.69 -13.62
C SER A 122 5.28 24.72 -12.45
N ALA A 123 4.21 24.43 -11.74
CA ALA A 123 4.18 23.47 -10.65
C ALA A 123 3.00 22.51 -10.82
N ARG A 124 3.18 21.28 -10.35
CA ARG A 124 2.10 20.31 -10.16
C ARG A 124 2.34 19.50 -8.90
N ILE A 125 1.26 19.16 -8.20
CA ILE A 125 1.27 18.28 -7.02
C ILE A 125 0.44 17.06 -7.38
N ARG A 126 1.05 15.87 -7.30
CA ARG A 126 0.43 14.59 -7.68
C ARG A 126 0.38 13.63 -6.48
N PRO A 127 -0.53 12.66 -6.42
CA PRO A 127 -1.58 12.34 -7.40
C PRO A 127 -2.54 13.50 -7.71
N LEU A 128 -2.86 13.69 -8.99
CA LEU A 128 -3.75 14.78 -9.45
C LEU A 128 -5.17 14.61 -8.91
N SER A 129 -5.54 13.38 -8.54
CA SER A 129 -6.81 13.05 -7.88
C SER A 129 -7.01 13.73 -6.52
N TYR A 130 -5.93 14.18 -5.88
CA TYR A 130 -6.02 14.93 -4.63
C TYR A 130 -6.40 16.40 -4.83
N ASP A 131 -6.28 16.92 -6.06
CA ASP A 131 -6.65 18.30 -6.42
C ASP A 131 -6.14 19.36 -5.43
N ILE A 132 -4.86 19.25 -5.01
CA ILE A 132 -4.29 20.09 -3.97
C ILE A 132 -4.13 21.54 -4.48
N PRO A 133 -4.86 22.51 -3.91
CA PRO A 133 -4.68 23.91 -4.25
C PRO A 133 -3.31 24.40 -3.78
N HIS A 134 -2.61 25.12 -4.64
CA HIS A 134 -1.28 25.63 -4.33
C HIS A 134 -1.02 26.96 -5.01
N GLU A 135 -0.13 27.74 -4.41
CA GLU A 135 0.31 29.03 -4.92
C GLU A 135 1.80 28.99 -5.26
N VAL A 136 2.17 29.60 -6.38
CA VAL A 136 3.55 29.78 -6.79
C VAL A 136 3.91 31.26 -6.70
N SER A 137 4.97 31.59 -5.96
CA SER A 137 5.51 32.94 -5.84
C SER A 137 7.03 32.91 -5.99
N GLY A 138 7.54 33.40 -7.12
CA GLY A 138 8.96 33.38 -7.43
C GLY A 138 9.50 31.95 -7.48
N ASP A 139 10.37 31.60 -6.54
CA ASP A 139 11.02 30.29 -6.43
C ASP A 139 10.32 29.33 -5.44
N THR A 140 9.13 29.69 -4.95
CA THR A 140 8.48 29.01 -3.83
C THR A 140 7.07 28.57 -4.18
N ILE A 141 6.73 27.33 -3.79
CA ILE A 141 5.37 26.76 -3.81
C ILE A 141 4.86 26.72 -2.37
N THR A 142 3.62 27.12 -2.14
CA THR A 142 2.94 26.96 -0.85
C THR A 142 1.59 26.28 -1.02
N PHE A 143 1.22 25.44 -0.07
CA PHE A 143 -0.06 24.74 -0.04
C PHE A 143 -0.39 24.26 1.38
N SER A 144 -1.62 23.83 1.61
CA SER A 144 -2.05 23.25 2.89
C SER A 144 -2.58 21.84 2.69
N LEU A 145 -2.44 21.00 3.71
CA LEU A 145 -3.03 19.67 3.77
C LEU A 145 -3.91 19.59 5.02
N SER A 146 -5.13 19.08 4.88
CA SER A 146 -6.08 18.83 5.97
C SER A 146 -6.13 17.35 6.40
N GLU A 147 -5.38 16.50 5.70
CA GLU A 147 -5.29 15.07 5.98
C GLU A 147 -3.98 14.49 5.45
N PRO A 148 -3.48 13.39 6.03
CA PRO A 148 -2.30 12.70 5.54
C PRO A 148 -2.35 12.32 4.06
N ARG A 149 -1.27 12.60 3.34
CA ARG A 149 -1.13 12.39 1.88
C ARG A 149 0.32 12.09 1.49
N ASN A 150 0.49 11.28 0.45
CA ASN A 150 1.78 11.07 -0.23
C ASN A 150 1.81 11.87 -1.52
N LEU A 151 2.79 12.75 -1.69
CA LEU A 151 2.80 13.73 -2.77
C LEU A 151 4.08 13.68 -3.59
N SER A 152 3.95 13.90 -4.90
CA SER A 152 5.03 14.32 -5.80
C SER A 152 4.82 15.79 -6.17
N ILE A 153 5.74 16.64 -5.76
CA ILE A 153 5.81 18.06 -6.11
C ILE A 153 6.81 18.21 -7.25
N GLU A 154 6.31 18.59 -8.43
CA GLU A 154 7.09 18.61 -9.67
C GLU A 154 7.12 20.01 -10.25
N ILE A 155 8.34 20.47 -10.54
CA ILE A 155 8.63 21.83 -11.01
C ILE A 155 9.11 21.77 -12.45
N ASP A 156 8.51 22.59 -13.31
CA ASP A 156 8.88 22.75 -14.72
C ASP A 156 8.91 21.42 -15.50
N GLY A 157 7.99 20.51 -15.14
CA GLY A 157 7.87 19.18 -15.74
C GLY A 157 8.95 18.18 -15.35
N ASP A 158 9.84 18.49 -14.40
CA ASP A 158 10.86 17.57 -13.93
C ASP A 158 10.29 16.52 -12.99
N ILE A 159 10.10 15.32 -13.51
CA ILE A 159 9.56 14.15 -12.79
C ILE A 159 10.65 13.31 -12.12
N TYR A 160 11.93 13.59 -12.37
CA TYR A 160 13.05 12.78 -11.86
C TYR A 160 13.72 13.46 -10.67
N GLY A 161 13.99 14.76 -10.80
CA GLY A 161 14.50 15.63 -9.74
C GLY A 161 13.41 16.30 -8.91
N ASN A 162 12.19 15.77 -8.91
CA ASN A 162 11.06 16.24 -8.10
C ASN A 162 11.27 16.04 -6.58
N LEU A 163 10.38 16.64 -5.78
CA LEU A 163 10.27 16.39 -4.34
C LEU A 163 9.12 15.43 -4.07
N GLN A 164 9.39 14.36 -3.32
CA GLN A 164 8.36 13.50 -2.76
C GLN A 164 8.17 13.88 -1.28
N LEU A 165 6.94 14.22 -0.91
CA LEU A 165 6.57 14.60 0.44
C LEU A 165 5.59 13.58 1.01
N HIS A 166 6.00 12.87 2.06
CA HIS A 166 5.15 11.95 2.81
C HIS A 166 4.64 12.63 4.06
N ALA A 167 3.39 13.06 4.03
CA ALA A 167 2.71 13.65 5.16
C ALA A 167 1.88 12.56 5.85
N ASN A 168 2.43 11.93 6.88
CA ASN A 168 1.88 10.75 7.54
C ASN A 168 0.86 11.12 8.63
N PRO A 169 -0.03 10.17 9.01
CA PRO A 169 -0.71 10.27 10.29
C PRO A 169 0.29 10.14 11.45
N ILE A 170 0.07 10.92 12.51
CA ILE A 170 0.78 10.72 13.78
C ILE A 170 0.45 9.33 14.33
N GLU A 171 1.48 8.60 14.76
CA GLU A 171 1.34 7.31 15.42
C GLU A 171 0.39 7.41 16.63
N LYS A 172 -0.68 6.59 16.63
CA LYS A 172 -1.69 6.57 17.70
C LYS A 172 -1.13 6.00 19.00
N THR A 173 -0.25 5.00 18.89
CA THR A 173 0.38 4.30 20.00
C THR A 173 1.84 4.03 19.65
N ARG A 174 2.75 4.25 20.59
CA ARG A 174 4.17 3.92 20.47
C ARG A 174 4.52 2.93 21.57
N PRO A 175 5.29 1.88 21.28
CA PRO A 175 5.84 1.02 22.33
C PRO A 175 6.82 1.81 23.20
N GLU A 176 6.86 1.47 24.49
CA GLU A 176 7.87 1.99 25.41
C GLU A 176 9.25 1.40 25.08
N ALA A 177 10.30 2.19 25.27
CA ALA A 177 11.65 1.79 24.89
C ALA A 177 12.24 0.66 25.77
N ASP A 178 11.72 0.49 26.98
CA ASP A 178 12.12 -0.54 27.95
C ASP A 178 11.17 -1.74 27.99
N ASP A 179 10.16 -1.80 27.10
CA ASP A 179 9.28 -2.93 26.96
C ASP A 179 10.09 -4.19 26.54
N PRO A 180 10.04 -5.29 27.31
CA PRO A 180 10.81 -6.50 27.03
C PRO A 180 10.40 -7.20 25.72
N ASP A 181 9.24 -6.87 25.15
CA ASP A 181 8.76 -7.38 23.88
C ASP A 181 9.15 -6.50 22.68
N VAL A 182 9.92 -5.44 22.92
CA VAL A 182 10.26 -4.44 21.91
C VAL A 182 11.78 -4.37 21.69
N LEU A 183 12.18 -4.54 20.43
CA LEU A 183 13.52 -4.22 19.95
C LEU A 183 13.51 -2.76 19.50
N TYR A 184 13.82 -1.86 20.44
CA TYR A 184 13.72 -0.42 20.24
C TYR A 184 14.98 0.18 19.59
N TYR A 185 14.80 0.91 18.49
CA TYR A 185 15.84 1.71 17.84
C TYR A 185 15.44 3.18 17.87
N GLY A 186 16.10 3.96 18.74
CA GLY A 186 15.89 5.40 18.87
C GLY A 186 16.56 6.24 17.78
N PRO A 187 16.42 7.58 17.81
CA PRO A 187 17.08 8.46 16.86
C PRO A 187 18.59 8.24 16.78
N GLY A 188 19.13 8.12 15.56
CA GLY A 188 20.54 7.78 15.34
C GLY A 188 20.74 6.76 14.23
N LEU A 189 22.01 6.53 13.85
CA LEU A 189 22.39 5.50 12.89
C LEU A 189 22.68 4.19 13.61
N HIS A 190 22.05 3.11 13.15
CA HIS A 190 22.17 1.76 13.71
C HIS A 190 22.67 0.78 12.66
N THR A 191 23.75 0.06 12.97
CA THR A 191 24.40 -0.91 12.07
C THR A 191 24.55 -2.26 12.77
N PRO A 192 23.46 -3.05 12.92
CA PRO A 192 23.54 -4.38 13.49
C PRO A 192 24.57 -5.27 12.79
N THR A 193 25.27 -6.09 13.57
CA THR A 193 26.27 -7.03 13.04
C THR A 193 25.61 -7.98 12.03
N GLY A 194 26.27 -8.16 10.88
CA GLY A 194 25.75 -9.00 9.80
C GLY A 194 24.69 -8.34 8.92
N GLY A 195 24.32 -7.08 9.16
CA GLY A 195 23.41 -6.33 8.29
C GLY A 195 21.96 -6.84 8.32
N VAL A 196 21.58 -7.56 9.37
CA VAL A 196 20.25 -8.18 9.52
C VAL A 196 19.75 -8.03 10.96
N VAL A 197 18.45 -7.72 11.10
CA VAL A 197 17.69 -7.80 12.35
C VAL A 197 16.69 -8.93 12.22
N LYS A 198 16.89 -10.02 12.97
CA LYS A 198 15.94 -11.15 13.02
C LYS A 198 14.91 -10.88 14.11
N VAL A 199 13.62 -10.92 13.76
CA VAL A 199 12.54 -10.63 14.69
C VAL A 199 11.94 -11.95 15.22
N PRO A 200 11.97 -12.20 16.53
CA PRO A 200 11.32 -13.38 17.12
C PRO A 200 9.79 -13.28 17.11
N SER A 201 9.10 -14.41 17.24
CA SER A 201 7.64 -14.44 17.44
C SER A 201 7.22 -13.59 18.64
N GLY A 202 6.08 -12.90 18.52
CA GLY A 202 5.54 -12.04 19.57
C GLY A 202 6.26 -10.70 19.76
N LYS A 203 7.40 -10.47 19.09
CA LYS A 203 8.22 -9.26 19.29
C LYS A 203 7.88 -8.16 18.28
N THR A 204 8.13 -6.93 18.69
CA THR A 204 8.04 -5.73 17.86
C THR A 204 9.42 -5.14 17.66
N VAL A 205 9.87 -4.94 16.42
CA VAL A 205 10.93 -3.98 16.12
C VAL A 205 10.29 -2.61 15.97
N TYR A 206 10.78 -1.64 16.75
CA TYR A 206 10.30 -0.26 16.66
C TYR A 206 11.42 0.67 16.19
N LEU A 207 11.25 1.27 15.01
CA LEU A 207 12.17 2.28 14.46
C LEU A 207 11.56 3.66 14.72
N ALA A 208 12.02 4.33 15.78
CA ALA A 208 11.51 5.64 16.15
C ALA A 208 11.77 6.68 15.03
N GLY A 209 10.97 7.74 14.98
CA GLY A 209 11.23 8.88 14.11
C GLY A 209 12.66 9.43 14.31
N GLY A 210 13.44 9.49 13.23
CA GLY A 210 14.85 9.86 13.26
C GLY A 210 15.84 8.72 13.50
N ALA A 211 15.36 7.50 13.69
CA ALA A 211 16.18 6.30 13.63
C ALA A 211 16.50 5.94 12.18
N VAL A 212 17.74 5.51 11.93
CA VAL A 212 18.15 4.97 10.63
C VAL A 212 18.83 3.63 10.84
N LEU A 213 18.25 2.59 10.27
CA LEU A 213 18.73 1.23 10.31
C LEU A 213 19.42 0.87 8.99
N LYS A 214 20.68 0.46 9.06
CA LYS A 214 21.43 -0.08 7.92
C LYS A 214 21.47 -1.61 8.00
N ALA A 215 20.28 -2.21 7.93
CA ALA A 215 20.08 -3.65 7.98
C ALA A 215 18.72 -4.04 7.38
N ARG A 216 18.63 -5.27 6.87
CA ARG A 216 17.34 -5.89 6.53
C ARG A 216 16.63 -6.37 7.80
N VAL A 217 15.32 -6.20 7.89
CA VAL A 217 14.50 -6.77 8.97
C VAL A 217 13.85 -8.07 8.49
N GLU A 218 14.02 -9.16 9.25
CA GLU A 218 13.61 -10.51 8.84
C GLU A 218 12.63 -11.16 9.83
N PHE A 219 11.52 -11.64 9.30
CA PHE A 219 10.53 -12.50 9.91
C PHE A 219 10.59 -13.86 9.20
N VAL A 220 11.24 -14.86 9.80
CA VAL A 220 11.43 -16.17 9.18
C VAL A 220 10.95 -17.25 10.14
N LYS A 221 9.87 -17.95 9.77
CA LYS A 221 9.23 -18.98 10.61
C LYS A 221 8.78 -18.45 11.98
N VAL A 222 8.19 -17.26 11.98
CA VAL A 222 7.70 -16.59 13.20
C VAL A 222 6.24 -16.20 13.08
N GLU A 223 5.64 -15.86 14.21
CA GLU A 223 4.26 -15.41 14.26
C GLU A 223 4.03 -14.25 15.24
N ASN A 224 2.98 -13.46 14.98
CA ASN A 224 2.52 -12.38 15.85
C ASN A 224 3.60 -11.30 16.09
N ALA A 225 4.38 -10.98 15.07
CA ALA A 225 5.55 -10.11 15.15
C ALA A 225 5.42 -8.88 14.25
N ARG A 226 6.11 -7.79 14.59
CA ARG A 226 5.86 -6.48 13.98
C ARG A 226 7.13 -5.68 13.69
N LEU A 227 7.07 -4.83 12.67
CA LEU A 227 8.01 -3.74 12.40
C LEU A 227 7.22 -2.44 12.30
N LEU A 228 7.37 -1.56 13.28
CA LEU A 228 6.59 -0.34 13.39
C LEU A 228 7.48 0.90 13.48
N GLY A 229 6.95 2.06 13.11
CA GLY A 229 7.52 3.35 13.47
C GLY A 229 7.55 4.35 12.34
N ARG A 230 8.48 5.31 12.42
CA ARG A 230 8.73 6.37 11.42
C ARG A 230 10.21 6.50 11.07
N GLY A 231 10.97 5.44 11.37
CA GLY A 231 12.39 5.35 11.06
C GLY A 231 12.63 4.94 9.61
N ILE A 232 13.91 4.93 9.26
CA ILE A 232 14.39 4.74 7.89
C ILE A 232 15.20 3.45 7.84
N ILE A 233 14.94 2.59 6.85
CA ILE A 233 15.87 1.55 6.44
C ILE A 233 16.66 2.09 5.25
N TRP A 234 17.99 2.16 5.37
CA TRP A 234 18.84 2.84 4.38
C TRP A 234 20.07 2.03 4.02
N ASP A 235 20.40 1.96 2.72
CA ASP A 235 21.63 1.35 2.20
C ASP A 235 21.88 -0.09 2.72
N SER A 236 20.79 -0.85 2.83
CA SER A 236 20.77 -2.28 3.14
C SER A 236 20.70 -3.12 1.86
N ASP A 237 21.00 -4.41 1.95
CA ASP A 237 20.99 -5.31 0.78
C ASP A 237 19.57 -5.60 0.25
N ALA A 238 18.56 -5.40 1.10
CA ALA A 238 17.10 -5.37 0.87
C ALA A 238 16.47 -4.80 2.17
N ALA A 239 15.17 -4.47 2.21
CA ALA A 239 14.61 -3.80 3.40
C ALA A 239 13.87 -4.73 4.36
N THR A 240 12.87 -5.48 3.89
CA THR A 240 12.09 -6.38 4.75
C THR A 240 11.88 -7.76 4.11
N LEU A 241 11.86 -8.79 4.95
CA LEU A 241 11.68 -10.17 4.53
C LEU A 241 10.69 -10.86 5.47
N VAL A 242 9.60 -11.38 4.92
CA VAL A 242 8.60 -12.19 5.62
C VAL A 242 8.52 -13.54 4.94
N GLN A 243 8.92 -14.61 5.61
CA GLN A 243 8.97 -15.95 5.04
C GLN A 243 8.41 -16.99 6.00
N TYR A 244 7.54 -17.87 5.50
CA TYR A 244 6.98 -18.97 6.27
C TYR A 244 6.39 -18.52 7.61
N SER A 245 5.82 -17.30 7.63
CA SER A 245 5.44 -16.60 8.85
C SER A 245 3.95 -16.31 8.85
N LYS A 246 3.41 -16.00 10.03
CA LYS A 246 1.98 -15.74 10.20
C LYS A 246 1.72 -14.51 11.04
N ASN A 247 0.72 -13.70 10.68
CA ASN A 247 0.32 -12.55 11.49
C ASN A 247 1.46 -11.55 11.70
N ILE A 248 1.94 -10.98 10.58
CA ILE A 248 3.06 -10.05 10.55
C ILE A 248 2.56 -8.66 10.15
N GLU A 249 2.96 -7.64 10.89
CA GLU A 249 2.61 -6.25 10.64
C GLU A 249 3.86 -5.41 10.34
N ILE A 250 3.85 -4.67 9.23
CA ILE A 250 4.86 -3.68 8.89
C ILE A 250 4.14 -2.34 8.68
N ASP A 251 4.48 -1.31 9.45
CA ASP A 251 3.80 0.00 9.38
C ASP A 251 4.78 1.19 9.48
N GLY A 252 4.77 2.04 8.45
CA GLY A 252 5.28 3.41 8.53
C GLY A 252 6.76 3.61 8.22
N ILE A 253 7.41 2.59 7.67
CA ILE A 253 8.84 2.61 7.40
C ILE A 253 9.14 3.32 6.08
N LEU A 254 10.18 4.16 6.07
CA LEU A 254 10.77 4.70 4.85
C LEU A 254 11.98 3.84 4.43
N VAL A 255 11.97 3.31 3.23
CA VAL A 255 13.04 2.52 2.62
C VAL A 255 13.77 3.37 1.58
N LEU A 256 15.06 3.62 1.81
CA LEU A 256 15.89 4.44 0.93
C LEU A 256 17.10 3.67 0.41
N ASN A 257 17.18 3.59 -0.92
CA ASN A 257 18.36 3.12 -1.66
C ASN A 257 18.83 1.72 -1.24
N PRO A 258 17.95 0.70 -1.19
CA PRO A 258 18.42 -0.67 -1.04
C PRO A 258 19.37 -1.01 -2.19
N LYS A 259 20.46 -1.71 -1.89
CA LYS A 259 21.51 -2.02 -2.87
C LYS A 259 21.03 -3.00 -3.94
N SER A 260 20.11 -3.88 -3.56
CA SER A 260 19.57 -4.94 -4.40
C SER A 260 18.19 -5.36 -3.86
N GLY A 261 17.51 -6.22 -4.61
CA GLY A 261 16.34 -6.95 -4.17
C GLY A 261 15.17 -6.08 -3.72
N TYR A 262 14.29 -6.74 -2.96
CA TYR A 262 12.95 -6.28 -2.66
C TYR A 262 12.92 -5.32 -1.46
N SER A 263 12.04 -4.34 -1.53
CA SER A 263 11.72 -3.50 -0.38
C SER A 263 10.90 -4.31 0.64
N CYS A 264 10.02 -5.18 0.17
CA CYS A 264 9.36 -6.18 0.99
C CYS A 264 9.17 -7.48 0.22
N THR A 265 9.70 -8.58 0.74
CA THR A 265 9.38 -9.93 0.25
C THR A 265 8.41 -10.60 1.21
N ILE A 266 7.32 -11.16 0.70
CA ILE A 266 6.35 -11.97 1.43
C ILE A 266 6.30 -13.36 0.78
N GLY A 267 7.05 -14.31 1.32
CA GLY A 267 7.16 -15.67 0.81
C GLY A 267 6.42 -16.68 1.68
N GLN A 268 5.51 -17.44 1.07
CA GLN A 268 4.76 -18.53 1.69
C GLN A 268 4.27 -18.22 3.12
N SER A 269 3.62 -17.07 3.28
CA SER A 269 3.20 -16.52 4.57
C SER A 269 1.70 -16.25 4.60
N LYS A 270 1.12 -16.12 5.79
CA LYS A 270 -0.32 -15.93 5.97
C LYS A 270 -0.64 -14.77 6.92
N GLN A 271 -1.69 -14.00 6.66
CA GLN A 271 -2.06 -12.85 7.50
C GLN A 271 -0.91 -11.84 7.61
N VAL A 272 -0.49 -11.28 6.47
CA VAL A 272 0.57 -10.27 6.45
C VAL A 272 -0.05 -8.92 6.10
N THR A 273 0.29 -7.88 6.87
CA THR A 273 -0.17 -6.53 6.60
C THR A 273 1.02 -5.58 6.49
N VAL A 274 1.11 -4.91 5.35
CA VAL A 274 2.11 -3.87 5.06
C VAL A 274 1.38 -2.56 4.85
N ARG A 275 1.65 -1.57 5.69
CA ARG A 275 1.01 -0.25 5.64
C ARG A 275 2.00 0.88 5.63
N ASN A 276 1.64 1.95 4.91
CA ASN A 276 2.39 3.20 4.95
C ASN A 276 3.91 2.99 4.76
N LEU A 277 4.27 2.00 3.93
CA LEU A 277 5.64 1.71 3.54
C LEU A 277 5.95 2.58 2.33
N HIS A 278 7.01 3.36 2.40
CA HIS A 278 7.47 4.19 1.28
C HIS A 278 8.82 3.69 0.81
N SER A 279 8.96 3.46 -0.49
CA SER A 279 10.15 2.84 -1.07
C SER A 279 10.71 3.64 -2.23
N TYR A 280 12.04 3.72 -2.24
CA TYR A 280 12.86 4.31 -3.30
C TYR A 280 14.05 3.43 -3.63
N SER A 281 14.11 2.91 -4.85
CA SER A 281 15.16 1.98 -5.26
C SER A 281 15.81 2.33 -6.60
N SER A 282 17.07 1.92 -6.71
CA SER A 282 17.85 1.96 -7.96
C SER A 282 18.81 0.77 -8.10
N GLY A 283 18.68 -0.22 -7.21
CA GLY A 283 19.54 -1.39 -7.14
C GLY A 283 19.32 -2.37 -8.30
N GLN A 284 19.93 -3.54 -8.18
CA GLN A 284 19.57 -4.68 -9.03
C GLN A 284 18.32 -5.35 -8.47
N TRP A 285 17.32 -5.68 -9.31
CA TRP A 285 16.01 -6.18 -8.85
C TRP A 285 15.41 -5.26 -7.79
N GLY A 286 15.33 -3.97 -8.10
CA GLY A 286 14.94 -2.93 -7.14
C GLY A 286 13.44 -2.90 -6.88
N ASP A 287 12.82 -4.04 -6.68
CA ASP A 287 11.39 -4.21 -6.56
C ASP A 287 10.84 -3.57 -5.27
N GLY A 288 9.55 -3.27 -5.29
CA GLY A 288 8.77 -2.80 -4.15
C GLY A 288 8.37 -3.98 -3.27
N ILE A 289 7.10 -4.38 -3.37
CA ILE A 289 6.52 -5.47 -2.57
C ILE A 289 6.21 -6.68 -3.45
N ASP A 290 6.80 -7.82 -3.09
CA ASP A 290 6.63 -9.07 -3.81
C ASP A 290 5.97 -10.12 -2.92
N VAL A 291 4.90 -10.72 -3.43
CA VAL A 291 4.14 -11.76 -2.74
C VAL A 291 4.28 -13.08 -3.49
N PHE A 292 4.77 -14.12 -2.82
CA PHE A 292 4.96 -15.46 -3.36
C PHE A 292 4.16 -16.47 -2.53
N SER A 293 3.32 -17.28 -3.19
CA SER A 293 2.58 -18.40 -2.58
C SER A 293 1.96 -18.11 -1.21
N SER A 294 1.40 -16.91 -1.02
CA SER A 294 0.94 -16.41 0.28
C SER A 294 -0.57 -16.19 0.31
N GLU A 295 -1.12 -16.08 1.52
CA GLU A 295 -2.56 -15.98 1.75
C GLU A 295 -2.93 -14.85 2.73
N ASP A 296 -4.04 -14.15 2.48
CA ASP A 296 -4.58 -13.10 3.36
C ASP A 296 -3.54 -11.98 3.58
N VAL A 297 -3.17 -11.32 2.48
CA VAL A 297 -2.17 -10.23 2.46
C VAL A 297 -2.86 -8.89 2.22
N LEU A 298 -2.61 -7.93 3.08
CA LEU A 298 -3.06 -6.54 2.95
C LEU A 298 -1.87 -5.61 2.71
N ILE A 299 -1.90 -4.87 1.63
CA ILE A 299 -0.97 -3.78 1.30
C ILE A 299 -1.78 -2.49 1.24
N GLU A 300 -1.52 -1.52 2.11
CA GLU A 300 -2.32 -0.29 2.14
C GLU A 300 -1.53 1.00 2.41
N GLY A 301 -1.92 2.10 1.77
CA GLY A 301 -1.27 3.40 2.02
C GLY A 301 0.18 3.49 1.51
N VAL A 302 0.62 2.59 0.62
CA VAL A 302 2.03 2.51 0.25
C VAL A 302 2.40 3.48 -0.87
N TRP A 303 3.67 3.86 -0.90
CA TRP A 303 4.29 4.62 -1.99
C TRP A 303 5.47 3.84 -2.55
N MET A 304 5.36 3.39 -3.80
CA MET A 304 6.40 2.59 -4.44
C MET A 304 6.98 3.37 -5.61
N ARG A 305 8.18 3.92 -5.43
CA ARG A 305 8.97 4.50 -6.52
C ARG A 305 10.20 3.64 -6.77
N ASN A 306 10.03 2.65 -7.63
CA ASN A 306 10.95 1.53 -7.71
C ASN A 306 11.56 1.38 -9.10
N SER A 307 12.79 0.84 -9.14
CA SER A 307 13.54 0.55 -10.37
C SER A 307 13.32 -0.86 -10.90
N ASP A 308 12.19 -1.45 -10.55
CA ASP A 308 11.63 -2.72 -11.02
C ASP A 308 10.15 -2.74 -10.58
N ASP A 309 9.52 -3.91 -10.49
CA ASP A 309 8.12 -4.06 -10.08
C ASP A 309 7.78 -3.31 -8.78
N CYS A 310 6.74 -2.47 -8.79
CA CYS A 310 6.27 -1.80 -7.58
C CYS A 310 5.49 -2.79 -6.69
N ILE A 311 4.57 -3.53 -7.29
CA ILE A 311 3.83 -4.62 -6.65
C ILE A 311 3.88 -5.84 -7.56
N ALA A 312 4.39 -6.95 -7.04
CA ALA A 312 4.43 -8.21 -7.77
C ALA A 312 3.71 -9.34 -7.01
N ILE A 313 2.87 -10.11 -7.70
CA ILE A 313 2.14 -11.25 -7.12
C ILE A 313 2.43 -12.51 -7.93
N TYR A 314 3.10 -13.45 -7.27
CA TYR A 314 3.64 -14.68 -7.80
C TYR A 314 3.03 -15.89 -7.08
N ALA A 315 3.07 -17.05 -7.74
CA ALA A 315 2.91 -18.34 -7.08
C ALA A 315 4.29 -18.85 -6.67
N HIS A 316 4.68 -20.06 -7.11
CA HIS A 316 5.98 -20.65 -6.78
C HIS A 316 7.17 -19.86 -7.30
N ARG A 317 8.16 -19.68 -6.44
CA ARG A 317 9.53 -19.29 -6.78
C ARG A 317 10.48 -19.82 -5.71
N TRP A 318 11.61 -20.38 -6.13
CA TRP A 318 12.61 -20.97 -5.23
C TRP A 318 11.97 -22.02 -4.31
N ASP A 319 12.03 -21.82 -2.99
CA ASP A 319 11.50 -22.75 -1.98
C ASP A 319 10.08 -22.36 -1.50
N TYR A 320 9.42 -21.39 -2.15
CA TYR A 320 8.02 -21.07 -1.88
C TYR A 320 7.13 -21.89 -2.81
N TYR A 321 6.18 -22.62 -2.23
CA TYR A 321 5.27 -23.49 -2.97
C TYR A 321 3.83 -23.21 -2.57
N GLY A 322 2.93 -23.37 -3.54
CA GLY A 322 1.49 -23.26 -3.35
C GLY A 322 0.87 -22.06 -4.05
N ASP A 323 -0.45 -22.01 -3.96
CA ASP A 323 -1.27 -20.93 -4.50
C ASP A 323 -0.98 -19.59 -3.80
N CYS A 324 -1.31 -18.50 -4.48
CA CYS A 324 -1.29 -17.16 -3.91
C CYS A 324 -2.72 -16.62 -3.91
N ARG A 325 -3.29 -16.27 -2.75
CA ARG A 325 -4.72 -15.95 -2.68
C ARG A 325 -5.07 -14.86 -1.68
N ASN A 326 -6.19 -14.17 -1.93
CA ASN A 326 -6.74 -13.16 -1.04
C ASN A 326 -5.74 -12.03 -0.76
N VAL A 327 -5.18 -11.44 -1.83
CA VAL A 327 -4.28 -10.27 -1.72
C VAL A 327 -5.08 -9.02 -2.02
N THR A 328 -5.08 -8.06 -1.10
CA THR A 328 -5.69 -6.74 -1.28
C THR A 328 -4.64 -5.65 -1.23
N VAL A 329 -4.59 -4.83 -2.28
CA VAL A 329 -3.78 -3.62 -2.38
C VAL A 329 -4.73 -2.43 -2.45
N ARG A 330 -4.60 -1.47 -1.54
CA ARG A 330 -5.48 -0.29 -1.55
C ARG A 330 -4.84 1.01 -1.13
N ASP A 331 -5.47 2.11 -1.48
CA ASP A 331 -5.11 3.47 -1.04
C ASP A 331 -3.63 3.78 -1.31
N SER A 332 -3.11 3.36 -2.46
CA SER A 332 -1.67 3.30 -2.71
C SER A 332 -1.26 4.02 -4.00
N THR A 333 -0.02 4.49 -4.02
CA THR A 333 0.56 5.21 -5.17
C THR A 333 1.76 4.46 -5.73
N LEU A 334 1.74 4.23 -7.04
CA LEU A 334 2.73 3.42 -7.75
C LEU A 334 3.45 4.25 -8.82
N TRP A 335 4.78 4.16 -8.83
CA TRP A 335 5.66 4.87 -9.73
C TRP A 335 6.79 3.91 -10.16
N ALA A 336 6.56 3.22 -11.27
CA ALA A 336 7.55 2.30 -11.82
C ALA A 336 8.54 3.07 -12.71
N ASP A 337 9.73 3.38 -12.18
CA ASP A 337 10.79 4.01 -12.97
C ASP A 337 11.39 3.03 -14.01
N ILE A 338 11.28 1.72 -13.76
CA ILE A 338 11.51 0.58 -14.66
C ILE A 338 10.44 -0.49 -14.36
N ALA A 339 10.09 -1.36 -15.32
CA ALA A 339 9.15 -2.47 -15.15
C ALA A 339 7.72 -2.01 -14.79
N HIS A 340 7.06 -2.68 -13.86
CA HIS A 340 5.60 -2.63 -13.74
C HIS A 340 5.15 -1.90 -12.48
N PRO A 341 4.10 -1.04 -12.58
CA PRO A 341 3.33 -0.67 -11.41
C PRO A 341 2.74 -1.92 -10.73
N VAL A 342 2.13 -2.82 -11.52
CA VAL A 342 1.61 -4.10 -11.04
C VAL A 342 2.00 -5.21 -12.00
N ASN A 343 2.62 -6.27 -11.48
CA ASN A 343 2.91 -7.51 -12.18
C ASN A 343 2.28 -8.71 -11.45
N MET A 344 1.65 -9.62 -12.19
CA MET A 344 1.03 -10.82 -11.63
C MET A 344 1.22 -12.01 -12.57
N GLY A 345 1.70 -13.14 -12.05
CA GLY A 345 1.92 -14.33 -12.86
C GLY A 345 3.40 -14.64 -12.99
N THR A 346 3.91 -14.88 -14.20
CA THR A 346 5.28 -15.31 -14.48
C THR A 346 5.68 -16.60 -13.77
N HIS A 347 6.01 -16.58 -12.49
CA HIS A 347 6.57 -17.72 -11.76
C HIS A 347 5.49 -18.67 -11.21
N GLY A 348 5.73 -19.97 -11.34
CA GLY A 348 4.85 -21.04 -10.91
C GLY A 348 5.52 -22.41 -10.94
N ASN A 349 4.75 -23.46 -10.65
CA ASN A 349 5.23 -24.84 -10.64
C ASN A 349 4.52 -25.72 -11.69
N PRO A 350 5.16 -26.05 -12.82
CA PRO A 350 4.54 -26.89 -13.85
C PRO A 350 4.23 -28.32 -13.41
N GLU A 351 4.99 -28.87 -12.46
CA GLU A 351 4.76 -30.23 -11.95
C GLU A 351 3.53 -30.31 -11.04
N LYS A 352 3.23 -29.21 -10.34
CA LYS A 352 2.06 -29.05 -9.47
C LYS A 352 1.43 -27.68 -9.74
N PRO A 353 0.69 -27.51 -10.85
CA PRO A 353 0.18 -26.22 -11.29
C PRO A 353 -0.62 -25.47 -10.22
N GLU A 354 -0.22 -24.23 -9.96
CA GLU A 354 -0.80 -23.37 -8.92
C GLU A 354 -1.78 -22.35 -9.49
N THR A 355 -2.50 -21.67 -8.60
CA THR A 355 -3.49 -20.64 -8.90
C THR A 355 -3.17 -19.38 -8.11
N ILE A 356 -3.22 -18.23 -8.79
CA ILE A 356 -3.22 -16.90 -8.19
C ILE A 356 -4.66 -16.41 -8.24
N GLU A 357 -5.31 -16.21 -7.08
CA GLU A 357 -6.74 -15.92 -7.04
C GLU A 357 -7.22 -14.93 -5.97
N ASN A 358 -8.37 -14.31 -6.23
CA ASN A 358 -9.01 -13.37 -5.31
C ASN A 358 -8.11 -12.16 -4.99
N ILE A 359 -7.65 -11.49 -6.05
CA ILE A 359 -6.77 -10.33 -5.94
C ILE A 359 -7.60 -9.05 -6.10
N VAL A 360 -7.37 -8.07 -5.24
CA VAL A 360 -8.14 -6.82 -5.21
C VAL A 360 -7.18 -5.64 -5.22
N PHE A 361 -7.31 -4.78 -6.22
CA PHE A 361 -6.72 -3.45 -6.26
C PHE A 361 -7.84 -2.43 -6.12
N SER A 362 -7.78 -1.54 -5.13
CA SER A 362 -8.81 -0.54 -4.88
C SER A 362 -8.21 0.81 -4.51
N ASN A 363 -8.68 1.90 -5.11
CA ASN A 363 -8.14 3.23 -4.84
C ASN A 363 -6.61 3.33 -5.08
N ILE A 364 -6.19 3.11 -6.33
CA ILE A 364 -4.78 3.16 -6.74
C ILE A 364 -4.51 4.36 -7.66
N ASP A 365 -3.44 5.09 -7.40
CA ASP A 365 -2.90 6.11 -8.30
C ASP A 365 -1.60 5.62 -8.93
N ILE A 366 -1.56 5.50 -10.26
CA ILE A 366 -0.35 5.15 -11.02
C ILE A 366 0.20 6.43 -11.64
N LEU A 367 1.35 6.87 -11.15
CA LEU A 367 1.97 8.13 -11.54
C LEU A 367 3.02 7.98 -12.65
N GLN A 368 3.55 6.78 -12.82
CA GLN A 368 4.56 6.50 -13.83
C GLN A 368 4.59 5.01 -14.16
N HIS A 369 4.86 4.74 -15.43
CA HIS A 369 5.21 3.42 -15.95
C HIS A 369 6.24 3.59 -17.06
N ARG A 370 7.32 2.82 -16.97
CA ARG A 370 8.41 2.85 -17.94
C ARG A 370 9.01 1.46 -18.18
N GLU A 371 8.37 0.69 -19.05
CA GLU A 371 8.81 -0.65 -19.45
C GLU A 371 9.05 -0.70 -20.97
N PRO A 372 10.28 -0.91 -21.46
CA PRO A 372 10.55 -0.96 -22.89
C PRO A 372 10.15 -2.31 -23.55
N GLN A 373 10.08 -3.39 -22.79
CA GLN A 373 9.85 -4.74 -23.31
C GLN A 373 8.36 -4.95 -23.54
N VAL A 374 7.95 -4.93 -24.80
CA VAL A 374 6.53 -5.01 -25.23
C VAL A 374 5.76 -6.19 -24.62
N LEU A 375 6.43 -7.32 -24.37
CA LEU A 375 5.76 -8.49 -23.80
C LEU A 375 5.37 -8.33 -22.32
N TYR A 376 5.95 -7.35 -21.63
CA TYR A 376 5.75 -7.11 -20.20
C TYR A 376 5.08 -5.76 -19.91
N GLN A 377 5.16 -4.80 -20.84
CA GLN A 377 4.50 -3.48 -20.75
C GLN A 377 3.06 -3.57 -20.27
N GLY A 378 2.76 -3.11 -19.05
CA GLY A 378 1.40 -3.00 -18.52
C GLY A 378 1.43 -2.29 -17.17
N CYS A 379 0.58 -1.27 -17.01
CA CYS A 379 0.31 -0.72 -15.67
C CYS A 379 -0.28 -1.81 -14.78
N PHE A 380 -1.16 -2.64 -15.35
CA PHE A 380 -1.51 -3.96 -14.84
C PHE A 380 -1.05 -5.03 -15.84
N ALA A 381 0.05 -5.69 -15.52
CA ALA A 381 0.58 -6.83 -16.25
C ALA A 381 0.11 -8.14 -15.60
N LEU A 382 -0.67 -8.94 -16.31
CA LEU A 382 -1.07 -10.30 -15.94
C LEU A 382 -0.47 -11.26 -16.95
N ASN A 383 0.53 -12.03 -16.51
CA ASN A 383 1.36 -12.82 -17.40
C ASN A 383 1.55 -14.27 -16.92
N PRO A 384 0.48 -15.07 -16.74
CA PRO A 384 0.60 -16.40 -16.20
C PRO A 384 1.54 -17.28 -17.05
N GLY A 385 2.50 -17.89 -16.39
CA GLY A 385 3.53 -18.78 -16.93
C GLY A 385 3.71 -19.96 -15.97
N ASP A 386 4.55 -20.92 -16.34
CA ASP A 386 4.82 -22.11 -15.51
C ASP A 386 3.56 -22.86 -15.08
N SER A 387 2.58 -22.95 -16.00
CA SER A 387 1.27 -23.56 -15.76
C SER A 387 0.45 -22.92 -14.62
N ASN A 388 0.80 -21.74 -14.12
CA ASN A 388 -0.06 -21.05 -13.16
C ASN A 388 -1.35 -20.55 -13.83
N LEU A 389 -2.43 -20.44 -13.05
CA LEU A 389 -3.70 -19.85 -13.47
C LEU A 389 -3.93 -18.56 -12.70
N ILE A 390 -4.27 -17.46 -13.38
CA ILE A 390 -4.75 -16.25 -12.71
C ILE A 390 -6.27 -16.21 -12.81
N ARG A 391 -6.98 -16.02 -11.68
CA ARG A 391 -8.43 -15.83 -11.71
C ARG A 391 -8.99 -14.93 -10.60
N GLY A 392 -10.16 -14.33 -10.84
CA GLY A 392 -10.86 -13.58 -9.79
C GLY A 392 -10.09 -12.33 -9.36
N VAL A 393 -9.75 -11.49 -10.33
CA VAL A 393 -9.01 -10.24 -10.12
C VAL A 393 -9.99 -9.08 -10.21
N ARG A 394 -10.03 -8.22 -9.19
CA ARG A 394 -10.79 -6.97 -9.17
C ARG A 394 -9.83 -5.79 -9.16
N ILE A 395 -9.92 -4.93 -10.15
CA ILE A 395 -9.19 -3.67 -10.26
C ILE A 395 -10.25 -2.59 -10.26
N GLN A 396 -10.41 -1.87 -9.15
CA GLN A 396 -11.49 -0.92 -9.02
C GLN A 396 -11.01 0.42 -8.52
N ASP A 397 -11.64 1.50 -8.98
CA ASP A 397 -11.29 2.85 -8.56
C ASP A 397 -9.78 3.04 -8.75
N VAL A 398 -9.34 3.24 -10.00
CA VAL A 398 -7.92 3.42 -10.35
C VAL A 398 -7.73 4.63 -11.26
N ARG A 399 -6.74 5.47 -10.96
CA ARG A 399 -6.34 6.57 -11.84
C ARG A 399 -4.92 6.33 -12.32
N VAL A 400 -4.79 6.25 -13.64
CA VAL A 400 -3.52 6.19 -14.32
C VAL A 400 -3.29 7.55 -14.96
N GLU A 401 -2.25 8.24 -14.52
CA GLU A 401 -1.83 9.49 -15.12
C GLU A 401 -0.90 9.25 -16.32
N ASP A 402 -0.52 10.32 -17.02
CA ASP A 402 0.40 10.20 -18.15
C ASP A 402 1.75 9.60 -17.69
N PHE A 403 2.12 8.49 -18.32
CA PHE A 403 3.36 7.76 -18.07
C PHE A 403 4.31 7.90 -19.26
N THR A 404 5.55 7.42 -19.14
CA THR A 404 6.59 7.63 -20.15
C THR A 404 6.65 6.54 -21.22
N TRP A 405 6.49 5.27 -20.85
CA TRP A 405 6.63 4.17 -21.80
C TRP A 405 5.92 2.92 -21.28
N GLY A 406 4.80 2.54 -21.87
CA GLY A 406 4.10 1.33 -21.45
C GLY A 406 2.71 1.17 -22.04
N GLN A 407 1.96 0.21 -21.53
CA GLN A 407 0.57 -0.04 -21.89
C GLN A 407 -0.31 0.14 -20.64
N LEU A 408 -1.58 0.46 -20.83
CA LEU A 408 -2.52 0.47 -19.71
C LEU A 408 -2.75 -0.93 -19.14
N PHE A 409 -2.89 -1.93 -20.03
CA PHE A 409 -3.07 -3.33 -19.68
C PHE A 409 -2.21 -4.24 -20.55
N ASN A 410 -1.71 -5.32 -19.95
CA ASN A 410 -1.13 -6.44 -20.69
C ASN A 410 -1.51 -7.74 -20.02
N MET A 411 -2.46 -8.44 -20.63
CA MET A 411 -3.01 -9.69 -20.14
C MET A 411 -2.64 -10.79 -21.12
N ARG A 412 -1.58 -11.53 -20.84
CA ARG A 412 -1.00 -12.49 -21.78
C ARG A 412 -0.71 -13.81 -21.09
N VAL A 413 -1.25 -14.91 -21.60
CA VAL A 413 -0.72 -16.22 -21.23
C VAL A 413 0.70 -16.35 -21.79
N MET A 414 1.66 -16.43 -20.89
CA MET A 414 3.07 -16.22 -21.17
C MET A 414 3.76 -17.54 -21.47
N ALA A 415 4.44 -17.61 -22.64
CA ALA A 415 5.36 -18.67 -22.99
C ALA A 415 6.66 -18.04 -23.47
N ASN A 416 7.68 -18.03 -22.63
CA ASN A 416 8.96 -17.37 -22.92
C ASN A 416 10.13 -18.10 -22.22
N ARG A 417 11.34 -17.54 -22.33
CA ARG A 417 12.57 -18.12 -21.75
C ARG A 417 12.62 -18.20 -20.22
N TYR A 418 11.74 -17.51 -19.51
CA TYR A 418 11.66 -17.47 -18.05
C TYR A 418 10.69 -18.49 -17.48
N ASN A 419 9.99 -19.22 -18.35
CA ASN A 419 8.99 -20.21 -17.99
C ASN A 419 9.31 -21.56 -18.65
N ALA A 420 9.08 -22.64 -17.92
CA ALA A 420 9.15 -24.01 -18.41
C ALA A 420 7.87 -24.44 -19.15
N SER A 421 6.75 -23.72 -18.97
CA SER A 421 5.49 -23.98 -19.70
C SER A 421 4.63 -22.71 -19.79
N PRO A 422 3.70 -22.62 -20.77
CA PRO A 422 2.68 -21.58 -20.75
C PRO A 422 1.78 -21.67 -19.51
N GLY A 423 1.27 -20.54 -19.05
CA GLY A 423 0.21 -20.50 -18.04
C GLY A 423 -1.07 -21.21 -18.48
N ARG A 424 -1.95 -21.51 -17.53
CA ARG A 424 -3.24 -22.17 -17.79
C ARG A 424 -4.34 -21.22 -18.25
N GLY A 425 -4.18 -19.91 -18.08
CA GLY A 425 -5.16 -18.91 -18.50
C GLY A 425 -5.24 -17.70 -17.60
N ILE A 426 -6.06 -16.73 -18.02
CA ILE A 426 -6.47 -15.56 -17.22
C ILE A 426 -7.99 -15.50 -17.22
N HIS A 427 -8.62 -15.73 -16.07
CA HIS A 427 -10.08 -15.85 -15.98
C HIS A 427 -10.67 -14.80 -15.02
N ASP A 428 -11.88 -14.33 -15.30
CA ASP A 428 -12.68 -13.57 -14.32
C ASP A 428 -11.96 -12.31 -13.81
N VAL A 429 -11.60 -11.42 -14.74
CA VAL A 429 -10.97 -10.13 -14.43
C VAL A 429 -12.02 -9.03 -14.56
N TYR A 430 -12.18 -8.25 -13.50
CA TYR A 430 -13.13 -7.15 -13.45
C TYR A 430 -12.41 -5.84 -13.17
N VAL A 431 -12.47 -4.94 -14.15
CA VAL A 431 -11.93 -3.59 -14.08
C VAL A 431 -13.11 -2.63 -13.96
N ARG A 432 -13.22 -1.89 -12.86
CA ARG A 432 -14.32 -0.94 -12.60
C ARG A 432 -13.78 0.45 -12.26
N ASP A 433 -14.35 1.49 -12.85
CA ASP A 433 -13.98 2.88 -12.51
C ASP A 433 -12.47 3.13 -12.65
N LEU A 434 -11.91 2.76 -13.81
CA LEU A 434 -10.52 3.01 -14.15
C LEU A 434 -10.43 4.16 -15.15
N THR A 435 -9.60 5.16 -14.85
CA THR A 435 -9.36 6.29 -15.75
C THR A 435 -7.89 6.33 -16.18
N TYR A 436 -7.63 6.49 -17.47
CA TYR A 436 -6.33 6.89 -17.98
C TYR A 436 -6.40 8.31 -18.56
N ASN A 437 -5.53 9.20 -18.08
CA ASN A 437 -5.41 10.57 -18.58
C ASN A 437 -3.96 10.82 -19.01
N GLY A 438 -3.68 10.65 -20.31
CA GLY A 438 -2.34 10.76 -20.86
C GLY A 438 -2.29 10.59 -22.38
N LYS A 439 -1.08 10.64 -22.93
CA LYS A 439 -0.84 10.65 -24.38
C LYS A 439 0.21 9.65 -24.85
N ASN A 440 0.93 9.00 -23.94
CA ASN A 440 2.03 8.08 -24.27
C ASN A 440 1.67 6.60 -24.15
N GLU A 441 0.39 6.26 -24.03
CA GLU A 441 -0.05 4.87 -24.05
C GLU A 441 0.32 4.18 -25.35
N HIS A 442 1.00 3.04 -25.24
CA HIS A 442 1.11 2.07 -26.32
C HIS A 442 -0.08 1.13 -26.31
N MET A 443 -0.38 0.55 -27.49
CA MET A 443 -1.46 -0.42 -27.68
C MET A 443 -1.47 -1.51 -26.62
N PRO A 444 -2.51 -1.60 -25.76
CA PRO A 444 -2.67 -2.69 -24.81
C PRO A 444 -2.72 -4.06 -25.50
N ILE A 445 -2.34 -5.10 -24.78
CA ILE A 445 -2.27 -6.47 -25.31
C ILE A 445 -3.14 -7.40 -24.45
N MET A 446 -4.00 -8.18 -25.12
CA MET A 446 -4.76 -9.27 -24.51
C MET A 446 -4.65 -10.54 -25.35
N VAL A 447 -3.93 -11.55 -24.85
CA VAL A 447 -3.56 -12.71 -25.66
C VAL A 447 -3.67 -14.00 -24.85
N GLY A 448 -4.61 -14.86 -25.24
CA GLY A 448 -4.59 -16.28 -24.84
C GLY A 448 -3.55 -17.05 -25.66
N TYR A 449 -3.03 -18.15 -25.12
CA TYR A 449 -1.99 -18.93 -25.79
C TYR A 449 -2.57 -19.89 -26.85
N ASP A 450 -3.65 -20.59 -26.49
CA ASP A 450 -4.43 -21.47 -27.34
C ASP A 450 -5.89 -21.54 -26.84
N ALA A 451 -6.71 -22.43 -27.40
CA ALA A 451 -8.11 -22.57 -27.03
C ALA A 451 -8.33 -23.03 -25.57
N ASP A 452 -7.40 -23.79 -25.00
CA ASP A 452 -7.47 -24.31 -23.63
C ASP A 452 -6.85 -23.33 -22.61
N ARG A 453 -5.96 -22.45 -23.08
CA ARG A 453 -5.22 -21.44 -22.31
C ARG A 453 -5.66 -20.04 -22.68
N ALA A 454 -6.96 -19.80 -22.53
CA ALA A 454 -7.63 -18.58 -22.94
C ALA A 454 -7.47 -17.43 -21.92
N VAL A 455 -7.70 -16.21 -22.42
CA VAL A 455 -8.12 -15.10 -21.57
C VAL A 455 -9.64 -15.02 -21.65
N LYS A 456 -10.35 -15.21 -20.53
CA LYS A 456 -11.82 -15.28 -20.54
C LYS A 456 -12.49 -14.48 -19.44
N ASN A 457 -13.68 -14.00 -19.74
CA ASN A 457 -14.53 -13.25 -18.81
C ASN A 457 -13.80 -12.02 -18.24
N VAL A 458 -13.32 -11.15 -19.14
CA VAL A 458 -12.76 -9.86 -18.77
C VAL A 458 -13.84 -8.79 -18.95
N THR A 459 -14.11 -8.02 -17.90
CA THR A 459 -15.13 -6.98 -17.92
C THR A 459 -14.53 -5.66 -17.52
N PHE A 460 -14.59 -4.69 -18.43
CA PHE A 460 -14.36 -3.28 -18.16
C PHE A 460 -15.69 -2.61 -17.92
N GLN A 461 -15.86 -1.97 -16.76
CA GLN A 461 -17.02 -1.14 -16.45
C GLN A 461 -16.55 0.27 -16.10
N ASN A 462 -17.10 1.25 -16.80
CA ASN A 462 -16.71 2.65 -16.61
C ASN A 462 -15.20 2.89 -16.79
N LEU A 463 -14.60 2.22 -17.78
CA LEU A 463 -13.25 2.53 -18.25
C LEU A 463 -13.29 3.85 -19.01
N ALA A 464 -12.52 4.84 -18.57
CA ALA A 464 -12.42 6.14 -19.25
C ALA A 464 -11.00 6.38 -19.75
N ILE A 465 -10.86 6.73 -21.03
CA ILE A 465 -9.60 7.12 -21.65
C ILE A 465 -9.73 8.58 -22.07
N ASN A 466 -8.93 9.47 -21.48
CA ASN A 466 -8.93 10.91 -21.74
C ASN A 466 -10.35 11.53 -21.72
N GLY A 467 -11.10 11.21 -20.66
CA GLY A 467 -12.48 11.67 -20.47
C GLY A 467 -13.56 10.93 -21.29
N THR A 468 -13.18 10.06 -22.22
CA THR A 468 -14.14 9.25 -23.00
C THR A 468 -14.39 7.91 -22.33
N VAL A 469 -15.63 7.67 -21.91
CA VAL A 469 -16.04 6.36 -21.36
C VAL A 469 -16.20 5.36 -22.49
N ILE A 470 -15.59 4.19 -22.34
CA ILE A 470 -15.55 3.12 -23.33
C ILE A 470 -16.58 2.05 -22.97
N HIS A 471 -17.64 1.96 -23.77
CA HIS A 471 -18.74 1.01 -23.52
C HIS A 471 -19.46 0.62 -24.81
N GLN A 472 -20.13 -0.53 -24.80
CA GLN A 472 -20.76 -1.11 -25.99
C GLN A 472 -21.76 -0.19 -26.70
N LYS A 473 -22.46 0.67 -25.95
CA LYS A 473 -23.50 1.57 -26.47
C LYS A 473 -22.94 2.89 -27.02
N MET A 474 -21.63 3.15 -26.90
CA MET A 474 -21.03 4.39 -27.42
C MET A 474 -21.10 4.46 -28.95
N ARG A 475 -21.17 5.67 -29.50
CA ARG A 475 -21.10 5.89 -30.96
C ARG A 475 -19.71 5.53 -31.47
N LYS A 476 -19.63 4.66 -32.47
CA LYS A 476 -18.42 4.30 -33.21
C LYS A 476 -18.75 3.91 -34.66
N PRO A 477 -17.80 3.93 -35.60
CA PRO A 477 -18.00 3.39 -36.94
C PRO A 477 -18.45 1.92 -36.89
N GLY A 478 -19.32 1.51 -37.81
CA GLY A 478 -19.91 0.16 -37.80
C GLY A 478 -18.91 -0.98 -38.08
N TRP A 479 -17.75 -0.66 -38.65
CA TRP A 479 -16.66 -1.61 -38.91
C TRP A 479 -15.60 -1.63 -37.80
N TYR A 480 -15.78 -0.89 -36.71
CA TYR A 480 -14.87 -0.89 -35.56
C TYR A 480 -15.31 -1.94 -34.53
N LEU A 481 -14.33 -2.66 -34.00
CA LEU A 481 -14.46 -3.46 -32.78
C LEU A 481 -14.47 -2.54 -31.55
N MET A 482 -14.95 -3.03 -30.40
CA MET A 482 -14.81 -2.28 -29.15
C MET A 482 -13.34 -2.09 -28.75
N THR A 483 -12.49 -3.05 -29.09
CA THR A 483 -11.04 -2.98 -28.87
C THR A 483 -10.35 -1.95 -29.75
N ASP A 484 -11.02 -1.36 -30.75
CA ASP A 484 -10.47 -0.22 -31.47
C ASP A 484 -10.66 1.10 -30.71
N MET A 485 -11.59 1.13 -29.74
CA MET A 485 -11.89 2.31 -28.92
C MET A 485 -10.94 2.45 -27.72
N VAL A 486 -10.28 1.37 -27.34
CA VAL A 486 -9.09 1.35 -26.48
C VAL A 486 -8.09 0.59 -27.33
N PRO A 487 -7.29 1.23 -28.20
CA PRO A 487 -6.63 0.60 -29.34
C PRO A 487 -5.75 -0.58 -28.90
N MET A 488 -6.38 -1.75 -28.77
CA MET A 488 -5.91 -2.91 -28.02
C MET A 488 -5.92 -4.10 -28.96
N PHE A 489 -4.84 -4.87 -28.93
CA PHE A 489 -4.80 -6.15 -29.63
C PHE A 489 -5.39 -7.26 -28.76
N ALA A 490 -6.50 -7.84 -29.19
CA ALA A 490 -7.09 -9.04 -28.60
C ALA A 490 -7.08 -10.19 -29.63
N ASN A 491 -6.45 -11.32 -29.30
CA ASN A 491 -6.37 -12.47 -30.23
C ASN A 491 -7.62 -13.37 -30.17
N GLU A 492 -7.66 -14.39 -31.02
CA GLU A 492 -8.77 -15.34 -31.16
C GLU A 492 -9.03 -16.21 -29.92
N HIS A 493 -8.12 -16.20 -28.95
CA HIS A 493 -8.22 -16.92 -27.68
C HIS A 493 -8.69 -16.02 -26.52
N VAL A 494 -9.09 -14.78 -26.82
CA VAL A 494 -9.81 -13.91 -25.89
C VAL A 494 -11.32 -14.18 -26.02
N LYS A 495 -11.99 -14.47 -24.91
CA LYS A 495 -13.42 -14.81 -24.86
C LYS A 495 -14.16 -13.96 -23.82
N ASP A 496 -15.43 -13.65 -24.13
CA ASP A 496 -16.35 -12.95 -23.22
C ASP A 496 -15.81 -11.60 -22.70
N LEU A 497 -15.17 -10.84 -23.59
CA LEU A 497 -14.70 -9.49 -23.31
C LEU A 497 -15.86 -8.48 -23.34
N ARG A 498 -16.09 -7.77 -22.24
CA ARG A 498 -17.22 -6.84 -22.07
C ARG A 498 -16.75 -5.43 -21.74
N PHE A 499 -17.42 -4.43 -22.31
CA PHE A 499 -17.22 -3.00 -22.03
C PHE A 499 -18.56 -2.36 -21.66
N LEU A 500 -18.70 -1.95 -20.41
CA LEU A 500 -19.95 -1.47 -19.81
C LEU A 500 -19.80 -0.02 -19.37
N ASP A 501 -20.88 0.74 -19.45
CA ASP A 501 -20.96 2.05 -18.77
C ASP A 501 -21.24 1.83 -17.26
N ALA A 502 -21.14 2.91 -16.47
CA ALA A 502 -21.37 2.85 -15.02
C ALA A 502 -22.79 2.37 -14.65
N ALA A 503 -23.80 2.67 -15.48
CA ALA A 503 -25.20 2.35 -15.18
C ALA A 503 -25.53 0.87 -15.45
N THR A 504 -24.87 0.23 -16.42
CA THR A 504 -25.18 -1.14 -16.84
C THR A 504 -24.77 -2.16 -15.77
N GLU A 505 -25.66 -3.09 -15.40
CA GLU A 505 -25.34 -4.16 -14.45
C GLU A 505 -24.31 -5.14 -15.02
N ALA A 506 -23.28 -5.44 -14.23
CA ALA A 506 -22.17 -6.30 -14.67
C ALA A 506 -22.44 -7.77 -14.35
N GLY A 507 -23.12 -8.04 -13.23
CA GLY A 507 -23.65 -9.36 -12.87
C GLY A 507 -24.89 -9.72 -13.67
N THR A 508 -25.14 -11.02 -13.85
CA THR A 508 -26.32 -11.55 -14.54
C THR A 508 -27.26 -12.34 -13.63
N ALA A 509 -26.86 -12.55 -12.37
CA ALA A 509 -27.69 -13.12 -11.32
C ALA A 509 -27.37 -12.47 -9.96
N THR A 510 -28.15 -12.78 -8.93
CA THR A 510 -27.82 -12.45 -7.54
C THR A 510 -26.47 -13.07 -7.15
N PRO A 511 -25.64 -12.41 -6.31
CA PRO A 511 -24.35 -12.95 -5.89
C PRO A 511 -24.44 -14.29 -5.14
N GLU A 512 -23.33 -15.00 -5.08
CA GLU A 512 -23.11 -16.13 -4.16
C GLU A 512 -21.80 -15.89 -3.41
N ILE A 513 -21.81 -15.94 -2.08
CA ILE A 513 -20.61 -15.73 -1.26
C ILE A 513 -19.75 -17.01 -1.24
N THR A 514 -18.54 -16.91 -1.80
CA THR A 514 -17.61 -18.02 -2.02
C THR A 514 -16.47 -18.09 -1.01
N SER A 515 -16.29 -17.05 -0.19
CA SER A 515 -15.32 -17.04 0.91
C SER A 515 -15.61 -18.12 1.97
N ALA A 516 -14.57 -18.44 2.74
CA ALA A 516 -14.63 -19.40 3.83
C ALA A 516 -15.61 -18.93 4.92
N THR A 517 -16.32 -19.89 5.53
CA THR A 517 -17.31 -19.62 6.60
C THR A 517 -16.71 -19.66 7.99
N ALA A 518 -15.39 -19.79 8.11
CA ALA A 518 -14.68 -19.74 9.38
C ALA A 518 -13.35 -19.02 9.21
N ALA A 519 -12.99 -18.20 10.19
CA ALA A 519 -11.71 -17.53 10.25
C ALA A 519 -11.21 -17.43 11.69
N THR A 520 -9.90 -17.29 11.85
CA THR A 520 -9.25 -17.16 13.16
C THR A 520 -8.40 -15.91 13.18
N ALA A 521 -8.66 -15.05 14.16
CA ALA A 521 -7.88 -13.87 14.48
C ALA A 521 -7.19 -14.05 15.84
N THR A 522 -6.16 -13.25 16.09
CA THR A 522 -5.50 -13.16 17.40
C THR A 522 -5.81 -11.80 18.00
N ALA A 523 -6.27 -11.74 19.25
CA ALA A 523 -6.57 -10.48 19.91
C ALA A 523 -5.33 -9.56 19.92
N ARG A 524 -5.54 -8.26 19.73
CA ARG A 524 -4.50 -7.21 19.71
C ARG A 524 -3.47 -7.34 18.58
N GLN A 525 -3.72 -8.19 17.59
CA GLN A 525 -2.92 -8.31 16.38
C GLN A 525 -3.74 -7.90 15.15
N VAL A 526 -3.08 -7.60 14.04
CA VAL A 526 -3.78 -7.30 12.79
C VAL A 526 -4.50 -8.54 12.28
N PHE A 527 -5.66 -8.31 11.67
CA PHE A 527 -6.43 -9.34 11.01
C PHE A 527 -6.96 -8.78 9.70
N ASN A 528 -6.91 -9.58 8.65
CA ASN A 528 -7.63 -9.32 7.42
C ASN A 528 -8.31 -10.59 6.91
N HIS A 529 -9.50 -10.42 6.33
CA HIS A 529 -10.29 -11.49 5.74
C HIS A 529 -11.12 -10.93 4.58
N LEU A 530 -10.88 -11.46 3.38
CA LEU A 530 -11.57 -11.00 2.18
C LEU A 530 -12.87 -11.78 1.96
N VAL A 531 -14.01 -11.09 1.99
CA VAL A 531 -15.29 -11.66 1.56
C VAL A 531 -15.34 -11.68 0.03
N THR A 532 -15.23 -12.88 -0.54
CA THR A 532 -15.35 -13.12 -1.98
C THR A 532 -16.75 -13.60 -2.34
N ALA A 533 -17.21 -13.21 -3.54
CA ALA A 533 -18.51 -13.60 -4.07
C ALA A 533 -18.55 -13.55 -5.61
N THR A 534 -19.45 -14.32 -6.20
CA THR A 534 -19.73 -14.34 -7.65
C THR A 534 -20.58 -13.13 -8.09
N GLN A 535 -20.80 -12.99 -9.40
CA GLN A 535 -21.72 -12.01 -9.99
C GLN A 535 -21.39 -10.54 -9.68
N LEU A 536 -20.10 -10.23 -9.52
CA LEU A 536 -19.53 -8.88 -9.44
C LEU A 536 -20.30 -7.94 -8.48
N PRO A 537 -20.28 -8.21 -7.16
CA PRO A 537 -20.94 -7.34 -6.19
C PRO A 537 -20.41 -5.91 -6.27
N ARG A 538 -21.32 -4.96 -6.07
CA ARG A 538 -21.02 -3.52 -6.00
C ARG A 538 -20.82 -3.04 -4.57
N SER A 539 -21.33 -3.79 -3.60
CA SER A 539 -21.17 -3.49 -2.18
C SER A 539 -21.16 -4.75 -1.33
N TYR A 540 -20.52 -4.62 -0.17
CA TYR A 540 -20.41 -5.64 0.86
C TYR A 540 -20.84 -5.08 2.20
N ASP A 541 -21.26 -5.95 3.11
CA ASP A 541 -21.50 -5.60 4.51
C ASP A 541 -21.17 -6.77 5.44
N ALA A 542 -21.01 -6.48 6.73
CA ALA A 542 -20.72 -7.46 7.77
C ALA A 542 -21.29 -7.00 9.11
N GLU A 543 -22.25 -7.74 9.63
CA GLU A 543 -22.90 -7.47 10.91
C GLU A 543 -22.43 -8.47 11.97
N GLY A 544 -22.27 -8.01 13.23
CA GLY A 544 -21.80 -8.84 14.33
C GLY A 544 -20.28 -8.97 14.46
N LEU A 545 -19.52 -8.09 13.79
CA LEU A 545 -18.06 -8.07 13.90
C LEU A 545 -17.57 -7.82 15.34
N PRO A 546 -16.49 -8.49 15.77
CA PRO A 546 -15.79 -8.17 17.01
C PRO A 546 -15.36 -6.69 17.08
N PRO A 547 -15.35 -6.06 18.27
CA PRO A 547 -14.83 -4.71 18.43
C PRO A 547 -13.39 -4.57 17.91
N GLY A 548 -13.17 -3.56 17.07
CA GLY A 548 -11.88 -3.28 16.44
C GLY A 548 -11.73 -3.81 15.01
N LEU A 549 -12.74 -4.53 14.50
CA LEU A 549 -12.84 -4.91 13.08
C LEU A 549 -13.92 -4.10 12.36
N THR A 550 -13.68 -3.85 11.08
CA THR A 550 -14.62 -3.17 10.17
C THR A 550 -14.60 -3.85 8.81
N VAL A 551 -15.69 -3.74 8.06
CA VAL A 551 -15.74 -4.12 6.65
C VAL A 551 -15.61 -2.90 5.76
N ASP A 552 -14.74 -3.01 4.75
CA ASP A 552 -14.73 -2.09 3.62
C ASP A 552 -15.86 -2.48 2.67
N LYS A 553 -16.87 -1.63 2.55
CA LYS A 553 -18.06 -1.91 1.74
C LYS A 553 -17.78 -1.98 0.25
N ALA A 554 -16.69 -1.39 -0.24
CA ALA A 554 -16.33 -1.42 -1.66
C ALA A 554 -15.55 -2.68 -2.02
N THR A 555 -14.69 -3.17 -1.13
CA THR A 555 -13.81 -4.32 -1.41
C THR A 555 -14.29 -5.62 -0.77
N GLY A 556 -15.09 -5.57 0.29
CA GLY A 556 -15.44 -6.75 1.09
C GLY A 556 -14.34 -7.20 2.05
N LEU A 557 -13.28 -6.39 2.21
CA LEU A 557 -12.21 -6.67 3.17
C LEU A 557 -12.69 -6.38 4.59
N ILE A 558 -12.76 -7.41 5.42
CA ILE A 558 -12.87 -7.25 6.88
C ILE A 558 -11.45 -7.10 7.41
N SER A 559 -11.13 -5.98 8.04
CA SER A 559 -9.80 -5.75 8.62
C SER A 559 -9.83 -4.92 9.89
N GLY A 560 -8.73 -4.97 10.64
CA GLY A 560 -8.53 -4.19 11.86
C GLY A 560 -7.74 -4.96 12.92
N THR A 561 -7.97 -4.61 14.19
CA THR A 561 -7.31 -5.22 15.35
C THR A 561 -8.37 -5.61 16.38
N PRO A 562 -8.83 -6.88 16.41
CA PRO A 562 -9.87 -7.30 17.34
C PRO A 562 -9.32 -7.28 18.77
N GLN A 563 -10.11 -6.80 19.72
CA GLN A 563 -9.64 -6.58 21.10
C GLN A 563 -9.98 -7.72 22.05
N VAL A 564 -11.15 -8.34 21.88
CA VAL A 564 -11.73 -9.25 22.88
C VAL A 564 -11.78 -10.68 22.34
N PRO A 565 -11.05 -11.63 22.96
CA PRO A 565 -11.16 -13.06 22.63
C PRO A 565 -12.59 -13.56 22.74
N GLY A 566 -12.98 -14.49 21.87
CA GLY A 566 -14.34 -15.03 21.81
C GLY A 566 -14.69 -15.63 20.46
N SER A 567 -15.87 -16.23 20.38
CA SER A 567 -16.47 -16.69 19.13
C SER A 567 -17.59 -15.73 18.73
N TYR A 568 -17.57 -15.29 17.49
CA TYR A 568 -18.51 -14.32 16.93
C TYR A 568 -19.14 -14.91 15.68
N GLU A 569 -20.47 -14.93 15.61
CA GLU A 569 -21.21 -15.24 14.39
C GLU A 569 -21.44 -13.94 13.62
N VAL A 570 -20.70 -13.78 12.52
CA VAL A 570 -20.73 -12.59 11.68
C VAL A 570 -21.59 -12.88 10.45
N THR A 571 -22.62 -12.08 10.20
CA THR A 571 -23.40 -12.18 8.96
C THR A 571 -22.76 -11.31 7.88
N VAL A 572 -22.13 -11.94 6.87
CA VAL A 572 -21.55 -11.24 5.73
C VAL A 572 -22.56 -11.16 4.58
N SER A 573 -22.55 -10.02 3.88
CA SER A 573 -23.47 -9.73 2.77
C SER A 573 -22.71 -9.26 1.53
N ALA A 574 -23.20 -9.65 0.35
CA ALA A 574 -22.70 -9.16 -0.95
C ALA A 574 -23.89 -8.79 -1.85
N THR A 575 -23.86 -7.59 -2.41
CA THR A 575 -25.01 -7.01 -3.15
C THR A 575 -24.60 -6.52 -4.53
N ASN A 576 -25.40 -6.86 -5.54
CA ASN A 576 -25.40 -6.22 -6.87
C ASN A 576 -26.82 -5.71 -7.20
N GLY A 577 -27.04 -5.15 -8.39
CA GLY A 577 -28.36 -4.63 -8.78
C GLY A 577 -29.46 -5.67 -8.94
N LEU A 578 -29.15 -6.96 -8.85
CA LEU A 578 -30.10 -8.08 -8.95
C LEU A 578 -30.46 -8.67 -7.58
N GLY A 579 -29.77 -8.28 -6.50
CA GLY A 579 -30.11 -8.68 -5.14
C GLY A 579 -28.91 -8.80 -4.21
N THR A 580 -29.19 -9.30 -3.01
CA THR A 580 -28.22 -9.48 -1.93
C THR A 580 -28.13 -10.95 -1.53
N ALA A 581 -26.90 -11.44 -1.37
CA ALA A 581 -26.61 -12.73 -0.76
C ALA A 581 -26.07 -12.53 0.65
N THR A 582 -26.40 -13.44 1.55
CA THR A 582 -25.94 -13.44 2.95
C THR A 582 -25.35 -14.79 3.34
N LYS A 583 -24.32 -14.81 4.19
CA LYS A 583 -23.71 -16.04 4.72
C LYS A 583 -23.21 -15.81 6.14
N SER A 584 -23.23 -16.84 7.00
CA SER A 584 -22.59 -16.75 8.33
C SER A 584 -21.10 -17.07 8.23
N LEU A 585 -20.29 -16.27 8.92
CA LEU A 585 -18.87 -16.45 9.16
C LEU A 585 -18.66 -16.62 10.66
N THR A 586 -18.20 -17.80 11.08
CA THR A 586 -17.75 -18.04 12.45
C THR A 586 -16.34 -17.48 12.62
N LEU A 587 -16.22 -16.31 13.27
CA LEU A 587 -14.93 -15.68 13.56
C LEU A 587 -14.50 -15.98 15.00
N THR A 588 -13.40 -16.72 15.14
CA THR A 588 -12.79 -17.00 16.45
C THR A 588 -11.63 -16.04 16.70
N VAL A 589 -11.73 -15.24 17.76
CA VAL A 589 -10.64 -14.39 18.25
C VAL A 589 -9.95 -15.12 19.40
N GLN A 590 -8.70 -15.51 19.19
CA GLN A 590 -7.87 -16.21 20.16
C GLN A 590 -7.16 -15.24 21.11
N HIS A 591 -6.68 -15.77 22.23
CA HIS A 591 -5.75 -15.04 23.10
C HIS A 591 -4.42 -14.78 22.35
N PRO A 592 -3.70 -13.68 22.69
CA PRO A 592 -2.44 -13.31 22.05
C PRO A 592 -1.34 -14.37 22.14
#